data_AF-A0A1F3SY71-F1
#
_entry.id   AF-A0A1F3SY71-F1
#
_cell.length_a   1.000
_cell.length_b   1.000
_cell.length_c   1.000
_cell.angle_alpha   90.00
_cell.angle_beta   90.00
_cell.angle_gamma   90.00
#
_symmetry.space_group_name_H-M   'P 1'
#
loop_
_entity.id
_entity.type
_entity.pdbx_description
1 polymer ?
#
loop_
_entity_poly.entity_id
_entity_poly.type
_entity_poly.pdbx_seq_one_letter_code
_entity_poly.pdbx_strand_id
1 'polypeptide(L)'
;MNSVTNELSCHNHFLSFDKSLRLNAKKAWLVLWITTLTMLFEIYFGYTTHSMALLADGWHMATHAAALGITYLTYRLATNPNMVKNFNFGGGKIIALGGFASSIFLLCVVFMIGLESVERFFHPLNISFDEAILVAILGLAINVICAFILRASTGNHHSHSHDDHGHHSHSHGHYHDHNIRGAYLHVVADAVTSVGAIAALLSGKYFGFYFLDPLIGLIGCIIIFRWAIVLIKDTGWELLDGHAKSVDFVKLKSQLESKGSKILDLHVWQVAPKTLCCELVVTSQKTHGLEFYRQILHNEFNIQHSVIEER
;
A
#
# COMPACT_ATOMS: atom_id res chain seq x y z
N MET A 1 35.26 29.96 -2.02
CA MET A 1 34.97 29.33 -0.72
C MET A 1 33.54 29.56 -0.21
N ASN A 2 32.58 30.01 -1.05
CA ASN A 2 31.20 30.35 -0.62
C ASN A 2 30.08 29.74 -1.51
N SER A 3 30.32 28.65 -2.25
CA SER A 3 29.27 28.03 -3.10
C SER A 3 28.87 26.61 -2.69
N VAL A 4 29.57 25.96 -1.75
CA VAL A 4 29.30 24.58 -1.33
C VAL A 4 28.52 24.52 -0.01
N THR A 5 28.50 25.60 0.76
CA THR A 5 27.83 25.66 2.08
C THR A 5 26.31 25.91 2.01
N ASN A 6 25.75 26.24 0.83
CA ASN A 6 24.30 26.47 0.69
C ASN A 6 23.49 25.25 0.24
N GLU A 7 24.12 24.19 -0.31
CA GLU A 7 23.40 22.94 -0.66
C GLU A 7 23.27 21.97 0.52
N LEU A 8 24.08 22.13 1.57
CA LEU A 8 24.01 21.36 2.82
C LEU A 8 23.10 22.01 3.88
N SER A 9 22.34 23.04 3.49
CA SER A 9 21.31 23.66 4.31
C SER A 9 20.15 22.68 4.52
N CYS A 10 20.21 21.95 5.64
CA CYS A 10 19.10 21.27 6.32
C CYS A 10 18.08 20.56 5.40
N HIS A 11 18.32 19.27 5.15
CA HIS A 11 17.41 18.26 4.59
C HIS A 11 15.91 18.61 4.64
N ASN A 12 15.42 19.38 3.66
CA ASN A 12 14.00 19.71 3.47
C ASN A 12 13.21 18.56 2.80
N HIS A 13 13.69 17.32 2.87
CA HIS A 13 12.98 16.17 2.28
C HIS A 13 11.68 15.84 3.02
N PHE A 14 11.58 16.15 4.32
CA PHE A 14 10.32 16.10 5.07
C PHE A 14 9.22 16.94 4.41
N LEU A 15 9.56 18.07 3.79
CA LEU A 15 8.62 18.95 3.09
C LEU A 15 8.10 18.31 1.78
N SER A 16 8.95 17.60 1.04
CA SER A 16 8.54 16.84 -0.16
C SER A 16 7.62 15.66 0.18
N PHE A 17 7.94 14.96 1.28
CA PHE A 17 7.12 13.88 1.82
C PHE A 17 5.77 14.40 2.29
N ASP A 18 5.73 15.50 3.04
CA ASP A 18 4.49 16.14 3.52
C ASP A 18 3.56 16.55 2.37
N LYS A 19 4.10 17.11 1.26
CA LYS A 19 3.30 17.43 0.07
C LYS A 19 2.65 16.19 -0.55
N SER A 20 3.41 15.12 -0.75
CA SER A 20 2.88 13.85 -1.28
C SER A 20 1.85 13.22 -0.35
N LEU A 21 2.05 13.34 0.96
CA LEU A 21 1.17 12.83 1.99
C LEU A 21 -0.17 13.55 2.01
N ARG A 22 -0.15 14.88 1.92
CA ARG A 22 -1.37 15.70 1.83
C ARG A 22 -2.17 15.42 0.56
N LEU A 23 -1.50 15.18 -0.57
CA LEU A 23 -2.16 14.76 -1.80
C LEU A 23 -2.83 13.39 -1.65
N ASN A 24 -2.12 12.42 -1.10
CA ASN A 24 -2.67 11.09 -0.83
C ASN A 24 -3.82 11.15 0.19
N ALA A 25 -3.73 12.00 1.21
CA ALA A 25 -4.81 12.25 2.17
C ALA A 25 -6.08 12.80 1.49
N LYS A 26 -5.94 13.77 0.57
CA LYS A 26 -7.07 14.31 -0.20
C LYS A 26 -7.72 13.26 -1.10
N LYS A 27 -6.91 12.42 -1.76
CA LYS A 27 -7.41 11.32 -2.60
C LYS A 27 -8.10 10.25 -1.77
N ALA A 28 -7.50 9.82 -0.66
CA ALA A 28 -8.10 8.87 0.28
C ALA A 28 -9.42 9.42 0.84
N TRP A 29 -9.49 10.72 1.14
CA TRP A 29 -10.72 11.39 1.55
C TRP A 29 -11.80 11.37 0.46
N LEU A 30 -11.44 11.66 -0.80
CA LEU A 30 -12.37 11.60 -1.92
C LEU A 30 -12.91 10.18 -2.12
N VAL A 31 -12.03 9.19 -2.13
CA VAL A 31 -12.41 7.77 -2.26
C VAL A 31 -13.31 7.34 -1.11
N LEU A 32 -12.95 7.69 0.13
CA LEU A 32 -13.78 7.41 1.30
C LEU A 32 -15.18 8.01 1.18
N TRP A 33 -15.30 9.26 0.70
CA TRP A 33 -16.61 9.87 0.49
C TRP A 33 -17.41 9.19 -0.60
N ILE A 34 -16.81 8.85 -1.73
CA ILE A 34 -17.49 8.13 -2.80
C ILE A 34 -18.02 6.80 -2.25
N THR A 35 -17.17 5.99 -1.61
CA THR A 35 -17.56 4.70 -1.03
C THR A 35 -18.64 4.85 0.04
N THR A 36 -18.52 5.85 0.92
CA THR A 36 -19.51 6.08 2.00
C THR A 36 -20.85 6.54 1.43
N LEU A 37 -20.85 7.40 0.41
CA LEU A 37 -22.09 7.86 -0.22
C LEU A 37 -22.81 6.73 -0.97
N THR A 38 -22.06 5.89 -1.69
CA THR A 38 -22.63 4.69 -2.31
C THR A 38 -23.21 3.75 -1.26
N MET A 39 -22.46 3.45 -0.21
CA MET A 39 -22.92 2.61 0.89
C MET A 39 -24.24 3.14 1.50
N LEU A 40 -24.33 4.45 1.76
CA LEU A 40 -25.56 5.06 2.28
C LEU A 40 -26.72 4.96 1.28
N PHE A 41 -26.45 5.13 -0.01
CA PHE A 41 -27.42 4.96 -1.07
C PHE A 41 -27.96 3.52 -1.11
N GLU A 42 -27.09 2.51 -1.07
CA GLU A 42 -27.48 1.10 -1.07
C GLU A 42 -28.26 0.71 0.16
N ILE A 43 -27.85 1.16 1.36
CA ILE A 43 -28.60 0.91 2.59
C ILE A 43 -29.98 1.57 2.51
N TYR A 44 -30.07 2.81 2.03
CA TYR A 44 -31.34 3.53 1.91
C TYR A 44 -32.27 2.88 0.89
N PHE A 45 -31.78 2.57 -0.31
CA PHE A 45 -32.57 1.91 -1.34
C PHE A 45 -32.93 0.49 -0.91
N GLY A 46 -32.02 -0.28 -0.33
CA GLY A 46 -32.31 -1.61 0.19
C GLY A 46 -33.39 -1.62 1.27
N TYR A 47 -33.38 -0.61 2.15
CA TYR A 47 -34.43 -0.46 3.16
C TYR A 47 -35.78 -0.09 2.53
N THR A 48 -35.81 0.84 1.58
CA THR A 48 -37.05 1.33 0.96
C THR A 48 -37.65 0.37 -0.07
N THR A 49 -36.82 -0.39 -0.79
CA THR A 49 -37.26 -1.42 -1.74
C THR A 49 -37.45 -2.78 -1.09
N HIS A 50 -37.16 -2.91 0.22
CA HIS A 50 -37.11 -4.17 0.96
C HIS A 50 -36.16 -5.21 0.32
N SER A 51 -35.14 -4.75 -0.38
CA SER A 51 -34.13 -5.60 -0.99
C SER A 51 -33.09 -6.04 0.04
N MET A 52 -33.15 -7.31 0.44
CA MET A 52 -32.14 -7.93 1.30
C MET A 52 -30.76 -7.99 0.62
N ALA A 53 -30.72 -8.02 -0.72
CA ALA A 53 -29.49 -8.00 -1.48
C ALA A 53 -28.76 -6.64 -1.37
N LEU A 54 -29.47 -5.52 -1.55
CA LEU A 54 -28.89 -4.18 -1.36
C LEU A 54 -28.45 -3.93 0.09
N LEU A 55 -29.25 -4.39 1.06
CA LEU A 55 -28.92 -4.22 2.49
C LEU A 55 -27.66 -5.00 2.88
N ALA A 56 -27.52 -6.23 2.38
CA ALA A 56 -26.34 -7.05 2.62
C ALA A 56 -25.09 -6.42 1.98
N ASP A 57 -25.18 -5.92 0.75
CA ASP A 57 -24.04 -5.26 0.09
C ASP A 57 -23.67 -3.93 0.77
N GLY A 58 -24.67 -3.15 1.20
CA GLY A 58 -24.43 -1.93 1.97
C GLY A 58 -23.66 -2.18 3.28
N TRP A 59 -23.95 -3.27 3.99
CA TRP A 59 -23.17 -3.69 5.17
C TRP A 59 -21.75 -4.13 4.81
N HIS A 60 -21.58 -4.85 3.70
CA HIS A 60 -20.27 -5.22 3.19
C HIS A 60 -19.45 -3.98 2.80
N MET A 61 -20.03 -3.02 2.07
CA MET A 61 -19.42 -1.73 1.73
C MET A 61 -19.07 -0.90 2.98
N ALA A 62 -19.82 -1.03 4.07
CA ALA A 62 -19.50 -0.36 5.33
C ALA A 62 -18.16 -0.81 5.91
N THR A 63 -17.81 -2.10 5.75
CA THR A 63 -16.50 -2.60 6.17
C THR A 63 -15.37 -2.01 5.31
N HIS A 64 -15.56 -1.92 3.99
CA HIS A 64 -14.62 -1.23 3.10
C HIS A 64 -14.45 0.25 3.44
N ALA A 65 -15.56 0.95 3.73
CA ALA A 65 -15.55 2.35 4.15
C ALA A 65 -14.80 2.52 5.49
N ALA A 66 -14.98 1.62 6.45
CA ALA A 66 -14.25 1.63 7.71
C ALA A 66 -12.73 1.48 7.51
N ALA A 67 -12.30 0.53 6.67
CA ALA A 67 -10.88 0.31 6.34
C ALA A 67 -10.25 1.56 5.67
N LEU A 68 -10.94 2.16 4.70
CA LEU A 68 -10.52 3.41 4.06
C LEU A 68 -10.52 4.59 5.05
N GLY A 69 -11.45 4.60 6.01
CA GLY A 69 -11.51 5.57 7.10
C GLY A 69 -10.27 5.53 7.98
N ILE A 70 -9.79 4.33 8.35
CA ILE A 70 -8.53 4.14 9.07
C ILE A 70 -7.35 4.69 8.25
N THR A 71 -7.28 4.37 6.96
CA THR A 71 -6.25 4.89 6.06
C THR A 71 -6.28 6.41 5.97
N TYR A 72 -7.44 7.03 5.80
CA TYR A 72 -7.56 8.49 5.80
C TYR A 72 -7.13 9.11 7.14
N LEU A 73 -7.58 8.55 8.26
CA LEU A 73 -7.26 9.04 9.59
C LEU A 73 -5.74 9.00 9.83
N THR A 74 -5.08 7.91 9.45
CA THR A 74 -3.63 7.77 9.61
C THR A 74 -2.85 8.77 8.76
N TYR A 75 -3.26 9.03 7.52
CA TYR A 75 -2.68 10.11 6.72
C TYR A 75 -2.89 11.49 7.36
N ARG A 76 -4.09 11.76 7.90
CA ARG A 76 -4.39 13.03 8.58
C ARG A 76 -3.55 13.20 9.85
N LEU A 77 -3.36 12.14 10.62
CA LEU A 77 -2.51 12.16 11.82
C LEU A 77 -1.03 12.30 11.46
N ALA A 78 -0.56 11.61 10.41
CA ALA A 78 0.81 11.69 9.91
C ALA A 78 1.17 13.06 9.31
N THR A 79 0.18 13.87 8.93
CA THR A 79 0.35 15.25 8.44
C THR A 79 0.03 16.32 9.48
N ASN A 80 -0.49 15.95 10.66
CA ASN A 80 -0.85 16.92 11.69
C ASN A 80 0.40 17.44 12.42
N PRO A 81 0.75 18.74 12.31
CA PRO A 81 1.96 19.28 12.90
C PRO A 81 2.06 19.09 14.41
N ASN A 82 0.93 19.08 15.13
CA ASN A 82 0.93 18.92 16.59
C ASN A 82 1.26 17.49 17.00
N MET A 83 0.84 16.50 16.20
CA MET A 83 1.15 15.08 16.46
C MET A 83 2.58 14.75 16.04
N VAL A 84 2.98 15.21 14.84
CA VAL A 84 4.28 14.91 14.23
C VAL A 84 5.45 15.39 15.09
N LYS A 85 5.29 16.51 15.82
CA LYS A 85 6.30 17.04 16.75
C LYS A 85 6.67 16.08 17.89
N ASN A 86 5.81 15.14 18.23
CA ASN A 86 6.05 14.19 19.31
C ASN A 86 6.86 12.96 18.86
N PHE A 87 7.20 12.85 17.56
CA PHE A 87 7.92 11.71 16.99
C PHE A 87 9.27 12.12 16.41
N ASN A 88 10.34 11.39 16.76
CA ASN A 88 11.73 11.69 16.37
C ASN A 88 11.94 11.80 14.84
N PHE A 89 11.26 10.95 14.06
CA PHE A 89 11.34 10.93 12.60
C PHE A 89 10.02 11.39 11.93
N GLY A 90 9.18 12.11 12.68
CA GLY A 90 7.88 12.59 12.23
C GLY A 90 6.81 11.50 12.12
N GLY A 91 5.76 11.77 11.33
CA GLY A 91 4.52 10.98 11.30
C GLY A 91 4.55 9.72 10.43
N GLY A 92 5.68 9.35 9.81
CA GLY A 92 5.78 8.26 8.84
C GLY A 92 5.25 6.92 9.37
N LYS A 93 5.69 6.52 10.58
CA LYS A 93 5.27 5.27 11.22
C LYS A 93 3.78 5.17 11.54
N ILE A 94 3.05 6.29 11.62
CA ILE A 94 1.59 6.29 11.80
C ILE A 94 0.89 5.65 10.59
N ILE A 95 1.48 5.79 9.40
CA ILE A 95 0.95 5.20 8.16
C ILE A 95 1.11 3.68 8.19
N ALA A 96 2.28 3.20 8.61
CA ALA A 96 2.53 1.77 8.80
C ALA A 96 1.58 1.18 9.85
N LEU A 97 1.36 1.89 10.96
CA LEU A 97 0.38 1.52 12.00
C LEU A 97 -1.04 1.44 11.44
N GLY A 98 -1.43 2.41 10.60
CA GLY A 98 -2.71 2.42 9.90
C GLY A 98 -2.90 1.22 8.98
N GLY A 99 -1.88 0.91 8.18
CA GLY A 99 -1.87 -0.26 7.31
C GLY A 99 -1.99 -1.57 8.10
N PHE A 100 -1.27 -1.68 9.21
CA PHE A 100 -1.34 -2.85 10.11
C PHE A 100 -2.75 -3.01 10.72
N ALA A 101 -3.32 -1.94 11.28
CA ALA A 101 -4.67 -1.96 11.85
C ALA A 101 -5.75 -2.27 10.80
N SER A 102 -5.64 -1.67 9.61
CA SER A 102 -6.56 -1.94 8.49
C SER A 102 -6.48 -3.39 8.01
N SER A 103 -5.29 -4.00 8.05
CA SER A 103 -5.12 -5.41 7.69
C SER A 103 -5.76 -6.36 8.70
N ILE A 104 -5.71 -6.04 10.00
CA ILE A 104 -6.42 -6.81 11.03
C ILE A 104 -7.93 -6.72 10.80
N PHE A 105 -8.44 -5.52 10.51
CA PHE A 105 -9.85 -5.34 10.18
C PHE A 105 -10.24 -6.14 8.94
N LEU A 106 -9.40 -6.16 7.90
CA LEU A 106 -9.60 -6.95 6.70
C LEU A 106 -9.67 -8.47 7.00
N LEU A 107 -8.87 -8.97 7.94
CA LEU A 107 -8.97 -10.36 8.39
C LEU A 107 -10.32 -10.67 9.05
N CYS A 108 -10.89 -9.74 9.82
CA CYS A 108 -12.23 -9.90 10.38
C CYS A 108 -13.28 -10.00 9.27
N VAL A 109 -13.18 -9.14 8.24
CA VAL A 109 -14.08 -9.17 7.08
C VAL A 109 -13.97 -10.49 6.32
N VAL A 110 -12.75 -10.96 6.06
CA VAL A 110 -12.51 -12.27 5.42
C VAL A 110 -13.16 -13.41 6.20
N PHE A 111 -13.03 -13.41 7.52
CA PHE A 111 -13.64 -14.44 8.36
C PHE A 111 -15.17 -14.38 8.29
N MET A 112 -15.74 -13.18 8.32
CA MET A 112 -17.19 -12.97 8.22
C MET A 112 -17.74 -13.46 6.87
N ILE A 113 -17.13 -13.05 5.75
CA ILE A 113 -17.53 -13.51 4.40
C ILE A 113 -17.32 -15.02 4.26
N GLY A 114 -16.25 -15.55 4.84
CA GLY A 114 -15.94 -16.98 4.79
C GLY A 114 -17.00 -17.82 5.48
N LEU A 115 -17.42 -17.42 6.69
CA LEU A 115 -18.51 -18.08 7.41
C LEU A 115 -19.82 -18.02 6.62
N GLU A 116 -20.19 -16.85 6.09
CA GLU A 116 -21.42 -16.67 5.31
C GLU A 116 -21.40 -17.50 4.02
N SER A 117 -20.24 -17.56 3.34
CA SER A 117 -20.08 -18.37 2.12
C SER A 117 -20.20 -19.86 2.41
N VAL A 118 -19.65 -20.35 3.53
CA VAL A 118 -19.81 -21.75 3.96
C VAL A 118 -21.27 -22.04 4.29
N GLU A 119 -21.95 -21.16 5.04
CA GLU A 119 -23.35 -21.33 5.40
C GLU A 119 -24.25 -21.40 4.15
N ARG A 120 -24.06 -20.48 3.20
CA ARG A 120 -24.79 -20.47 1.91
C ARG A 120 -24.53 -21.70 1.05
N PHE A 121 -23.38 -22.36 1.21
CA PHE A 121 -23.08 -23.60 0.49
C PHE A 121 -23.96 -24.77 0.97
N PHE A 122 -24.28 -24.83 2.27
CA PHE A 122 -25.13 -25.87 2.85
C PHE A 122 -26.61 -25.50 2.90
N HIS A 123 -26.91 -24.19 2.99
CA HIS A 123 -28.26 -23.64 3.04
C HIS A 123 -28.44 -22.57 1.94
N PRO A 124 -28.72 -22.98 0.69
CA PRO A 124 -28.94 -22.04 -0.40
C PRO A 124 -30.10 -21.09 -0.10
N LEU A 125 -29.82 -19.80 -0.07
CA LEU A 125 -30.84 -18.76 0.08
C LEU A 125 -31.48 -18.43 -1.27
N ASN A 126 -32.73 -17.96 -1.26
CA ASN A 126 -33.36 -17.41 -2.45
C ASN A 126 -32.75 -16.03 -2.73
N ILE A 127 -31.86 -15.96 -3.71
CA ILE A 127 -31.20 -14.72 -4.14
C ILE A 127 -32.12 -13.98 -5.14
N SER A 128 -32.39 -12.70 -4.87
CA SER A 128 -32.96 -11.78 -5.87
C SER A 128 -31.90 -11.44 -6.92
N PHE A 129 -31.71 -12.32 -7.91
CA PHE A 129 -30.62 -12.20 -8.90
C PHE A 129 -30.58 -10.86 -9.63
N ASP A 130 -31.74 -10.30 -10.01
CA ASP A 130 -31.78 -9.03 -10.74
C ASP A 130 -31.22 -7.87 -9.93
N GLU A 131 -31.56 -7.81 -8.64
CA GLU A 131 -31.06 -6.80 -7.71
C GLU A 131 -29.57 -7.03 -7.43
N ALA A 132 -29.18 -8.27 -7.15
CA ALA A 132 -27.79 -8.63 -6.84
C ALA A 132 -26.84 -8.35 -8.02
N ILE A 133 -27.26 -8.64 -9.26
CA ILE A 133 -26.46 -8.36 -10.46
C ILE A 133 -26.31 -6.85 -10.67
N LEU A 134 -27.38 -6.08 -10.52
CA LEU A 134 -27.35 -4.62 -10.67
C LEU A 134 -26.37 -4.00 -9.67
N VAL A 135 -26.45 -4.41 -8.41
CA VAL A 135 -25.56 -3.95 -7.34
C VAL A 135 -24.11 -4.34 -7.63
N ALA A 136 -23.85 -5.60 -8.01
CA ALA A 136 -22.49 -6.05 -8.32
C ALA A 136 -21.86 -5.25 -9.49
N ILE A 137 -22.65 -4.87 -10.50
CA ILE A 137 -22.19 -4.00 -11.60
C ILE A 137 -21.88 -2.59 -11.11
N LEU A 138 -22.74 -2.01 -10.26
CA LEU A 138 -22.54 -0.68 -9.69
C LEU A 138 -21.28 -0.65 -8.81
N GLY A 139 -21.12 -1.64 -7.93
CA GLY A 139 -19.93 -1.82 -7.08
C GLY A 139 -18.65 -1.96 -7.89
N LEU A 140 -18.66 -2.77 -8.96
CA LEU A 140 -17.53 -2.87 -9.88
C LEU A 140 -17.18 -1.52 -10.53
N ALA A 141 -18.18 -0.77 -11.00
CA ALA A 141 -17.97 0.53 -11.62
C ALA A 141 -17.32 1.53 -10.63
N ILE A 142 -17.80 1.56 -9.39
CA ILE A 142 -17.27 2.43 -8.34
C ILE A 142 -15.85 2.03 -7.96
N ASN A 143 -15.59 0.74 -7.76
CA ASN A 143 -14.23 0.24 -7.46
C ASN A 143 -13.24 0.63 -8.56
N VAL A 144 -13.64 0.54 -9.83
CA VAL A 144 -12.83 1.02 -10.96
C VAL A 144 -12.60 2.54 -10.90
N ILE A 145 -13.63 3.35 -10.63
CA ILE A 145 -13.48 4.81 -10.49
C ILE A 145 -12.49 5.14 -9.35
N CYS A 146 -12.67 4.52 -8.17
CA CYS A 146 -11.78 4.68 -7.02
C CYS A 146 -10.34 4.28 -7.36
N ALA A 147 -10.16 3.17 -8.08
CA ALA A 147 -8.86 2.72 -8.56
C ALA A 147 -8.17 3.75 -9.46
N PHE A 148 -8.90 4.36 -10.40
CA PHE A 148 -8.35 5.41 -11.27
C PHE A 148 -7.93 6.66 -10.49
N ILE A 149 -8.74 7.08 -9.50
CA ILE A 149 -8.42 8.22 -8.62
C ILE A 149 -7.12 7.98 -7.85
N LEU A 150 -6.91 6.75 -7.35
CA LEU A 150 -5.70 6.36 -6.61
C LEU A 150 -4.48 6.17 -7.53
N ARG A 151 -4.66 5.58 -8.74
CA ARG A 151 -3.57 5.28 -9.69
C ARG A 151 -2.87 6.50 -10.24
N ALA A 152 -3.57 7.63 -10.39
CA ALA A 152 -2.98 8.88 -10.89
C ALA A 152 -1.96 9.55 -9.93
N SER A 153 -1.43 8.83 -8.92
CA SER A 153 -0.44 9.32 -7.94
C SER A 153 0.94 8.69 -8.06
N THR A 154 1.12 7.66 -8.88
CA THR A 154 2.36 6.88 -8.88
C THR A 154 3.24 7.07 -10.11
N GLY A 155 2.78 7.76 -11.15
CA GLY A 155 3.58 8.12 -12.32
C GLY A 155 3.57 9.61 -12.56
N ASN A 156 4.67 10.30 -12.23
CA ASN A 156 5.15 11.48 -12.95
C ASN A 156 6.52 11.91 -12.39
N HIS A 157 7.57 11.18 -12.73
CA HIS A 157 8.90 11.77 -12.91
C HIS A 157 9.56 11.09 -14.10
N HIS A 158 9.53 11.81 -15.23
CA HIS A 158 10.41 11.56 -16.36
C HIS A 158 11.85 11.84 -15.93
N SER A 159 12.77 10.89 -16.15
CA SER A 159 14.16 11.22 -16.43
C SER A 159 14.56 10.56 -17.74
N HIS A 160 14.80 11.41 -18.73
CA HIS A 160 15.42 11.05 -19.99
C HIS A 160 16.91 10.76 -19.76
N SER A 161 17.42 9.69 -20.37
CA SER A 161 18.78 9.66 -20.92
C SER A 161 18.86 8.59 -22.01
N HIS A 162 19.41 9.00 -23.15
CA HIS A 162 19.57 8.24 -24.38
C HIS A 162 20.84 7.35 -24.38
N ASP A 163 20.89 6.50 -25.41
CA ASP A 163 22.06 5.94 -26.11
C ASP A 163 22.61 4.54 -25.73
N ASP A 164 22.17 3.59 -26.57
CA ASP A 164 22.96 2.73 -27.48
C ASP A 164 23.92 1.61 -26.99
N HIS A 165 23.78 0.48 -27.72
CA HIS A 165 24.65 -0.69 -27.88
C HIS A 165 24.55 -1.92 -26.94
N GLY A 166 24.23 -3.07 -27.55
CA GLY A 166 25.07 -4.28 -27.44
C GLY A 166 24.64 -5.41 -26.47
N HIS A 167 23.94 -6.40 -27.03
CA HIS A 167 23.96 -7.85 -26.73
C HIS A 167 23.90 -8.44 -25.29
N HIS A 168 23.15 -9.55 -25.25
CA HIS A 168 23.15 -10.68 -24.31
C HIS A 168 22.13 -10.71 -23.16
N SER A 169 21.26 -11.70 -23.31
CA SER A 169 20.40 -12.36 -22.34
C SER A 169 21.05 -12.54 -20.97
N HIS A 170 20.52 -11.92 -19.92
CA HIS A 170 20.48 -12.50 -18.58
C HIS A 170 19.30 -11.93 -17.77
N SER A 171 18.63 -12.85 -17.07
CA SER A 171 17.57 -12.63 -16.10
C SER A 171 18.06 -11.69 -14.98
N HIS A 172 17.57 -10.45 -14.97
CA HIS A 172 17.75 -9.53 -13.85
C HIS A 172 16.39 -8.99 -13.40
N GLY A 173 16.04 -9.33 -12.16
CA GLY A 173 14.86 -8.83 -11.48
C GLY A 173 14.98 -7.32 -11.25
N HIS A 174 14.32 -6.54 -12.10
CA HIS A 174 14.15 -5.11 -11.90
C HIS A 174 13.13 -4.88 -10.77
N TYR A 175 13.64 -4.66 -9.55
CA TYR A 175 12.91 -4.25 -8.35
C TYR A 175 12.71 -2.72 -8.32
N HIS A 176 12.12 -2.18 -9.39
CA HIS A 176 11.50 -0.86 -9.34
C HIS A 176 9.97 -1.03 -9.33
N ASP A 177 9.28 -0.23 -8.52
CA ASP A 177 7.81 -0.10 -8.45
C ASP A 177 6.95 -1.12 -7.69
N HIS A 178 7.32 -1.49 -6.46
CA HIS A 178 6.40 -2.24 -5.57
C HIS A 178 5.13 -1.46 -5.21
N ASN A 179 5.20 -0.12 -5.13
CA ASN A 179 4.04 0.69 -4.77
C ASN A 179 3.03 0.81 -5.93
N ILE A 180 3.51 0.81 -7.18
CA ILE A 180 2.64 0.83 -8.37
C ILE A 180 2.12 -0.57 -8.67
N ARG A 181 2.99 -1.58 -8.58
CA ARG A 181 2.62 -2.99 -8.80
C ARG A 181 1.67 -3.47 -7.71
N GLY A 182 1.87 -3.07 -6.45
CA GLY A 182 0.97 -3.39 -5.34
C GLY A 182 -0.42 -2.79 -5.52
N ALA A 183 -0.52 -1.48 -5.80
CA ALA A 183 -1.79 -0.83 -6.08
C ALA A 183 -2.48 -1.36 -7.35
N TYR A 184 -1.71 -1.66 -8.40
CA TYR A 184 -2.24 -2.25 -9.63
C TYR A 184 -2.76 -3.67 -9.42
N LEU A 185 -1.99 -4.53 -8.73
CA LEU A 185 -2.42 -5.88 -8.38
C LEU A 185 -3.67 -5.88 -7.49
N HIS A 186 -3.86 -4.83 -6.67
CA HIS A 186 -5.02 -4.70 -5.78
C HIS A 186 -6.28 -4.46 -6.57
N VAL A 187 -6.23 -3.48 -7.46
CA VAL A 187 -7.32 -3.15 -8.37
C VAL A 187 -7.67 -4.32 -9.28
N VAL A 188 -6.65 -5.05 -9.76
CA VAL A 188 -6.88 -6.26 -10.57
C VAL A 188 -7.53 -7.36 -9.74
N ALA A 189 -7.11 -7.57 -8.50
CA ALA A 189 -7.72 -8.56 -7.61
C ALA A 189 -9.20 -8.23 -7.32
N ASP A 190 -9.51 -6.99 -6.97
CA ASP A 190 -10.88 -6.53 -6.70
C ASP A 190 -11.75 -6.62 -7.97
N ALA A 191 -11.21 -6.28 -9.14
CA ALA A 191 -11.92 -6.41 -10.40
C ALA A 191 -12.19 -7.89 -10.75
N VAL A 192 -11.23 -8.78 -10.54
CA VAL A 192 -11.37 -10.22 -10.81
C VAL A 192 -12.42 -10.84 -9.88
N THR A 193 -12.44 -10.49 -8.59
CA THR A 193 -13.44 -10.99 -7.65
C THR A 193 -14.83 -10.44 -7.97
N SER A 194 -14.97 -9.15 -8.29
CA SER A 194 -16.25 -8.57 -8.71
C SER A 194 -16.78 -9.16 -10.02
N VAL A 195 -15.93 -9.35 -11.03
CA VAL A 195 -16.33 -10.00 -12.30
C VAL A 195 -16.72 -11.46 -12.06
N GLY A 196 -15.98 -12.18 -11.22
CA GLY A 196 -16.31 -13.54 -10.80
C GLY A 196 -17.69 -13.61 -10.13
N ALA A 197 -18.01 -12.67 -9.26
CA ALA A 197 -19.30 -12.61 -8.56
C ALA A 197 -20.45 -12.35 -9.55
N ILE A 198 -20.29 -11.41 -10.48
CA ILE A 198 -21.28 -11.16 -11.54
C ILE A 198 -21.50 -12.42 -12.39
N ALA A 199 -20.41 -13.10 -12.78
CA ALA A 199 -20.50 -14.34 -13.56
C ALA A 199 -21.21 -15.46 -12.77
N ALA A 200 -20.95 -15.58 -11.48
CA ALA A 200 -21.64 -16.53 -10.60
C ALA A 200 -23.14 -16.23 -10.49
N LEU A 201 -23.52 -14.96 -10.27
CA LEU A 201 -24.92 -14.53 -10.20
C LEU A 201 -25.66 -14.77 -11.52
N LEU A 202 -25.04 -14.43 -12.66
CA LEU A 202 -25.60 -14.72 -13.99
C LEU A 202 -25.77 -16.23 -14.21
N SER A 203 -24.80 -17.02 -13.75
CA SER A 203 -24.87 -18.48 -13.87
C SER A 203 -25.95 -19.09 -12.97
N GLY A 204 -26.13 -18.55 -11.77
CA GLY A 204 -27.25 -18.89 -10.89
C GLY A 204 -28.60 -18.55 -11.53
N LYS A 205 -28.73 -17.36 -12.13
CA LYS A 205 -29.97 -16.89 -12.76
C LYS A 205 -30.38 -17.72 -13.99
N TYR A 206 -29.45 -17.97 -14.91
CA TYR A 206 -29.78 -18.60 -16.21
C TYR A 206 -29.62 -20.12 -16.22
N PHE A 207 -28.68 -20.67 -15.44
CA PHE A 207 -28.37 -22.11 -15.45
C PHE A 207 -28.72 -22.82 -14.12
N GLY A 208 -29.18 -22.08 -13.10
CA GLY A 208 -29.52 -22.66 -11.79
C GLY A 208 -28.28 -23.06 -10.97
N PHE A 209 -27.10 -22.54 -11.29
CA PHE A 209 -25.86 -22.83 -10.57
C PHE A 209 -25.71 -22.00 -9.29
N TYR A 210 -26.62 -22.19 -8.33
CA TYR A 210 -26.66 -21.45 -7.06
C TYR A 210 -25.38 -21.57 -6.23
N PHE A 211 -24.66 -22.69 -6.35
CA PHE A 211 -23.42 -22.94 -5.60
C PHE A 211 -22.23 -22.06 -6.06
N LEU A 212 -22.32 -21.42 -7.22
CA LEU A 212 -21.21 -20.59 -7.73
C LEU A 212 -21.05 -19.29 -6.93
N ASP A 213 -22.14 -18.75 -6.38
CA ASP A 213 -22.09 -17.56 -5.51
C ASP A 213 -21.23 -17.80 -4.25
N PRO A 214 -21.53 -18.80 -3.40
CA PRO A 214 -20.68 -19.12 -2.25
C PRO A 214 -19.29 -19.62 -2.64
N LEU A 215 -19.12 -20.29 -3.79
CA LEU A 215 -17.81 -20.73 -4.25
C LEU A 215 -16.89 -19.53 -4.59
N ILE A 216 -17.41 -18.53 -5.31
CA ILE A 216 -16.65 -17.31 -5.62
C ILE A 216 -16.37 -16.53 -4.34
N GLY A 217 -17.32 -16.47 -3.39
CA GLY A 217 -17.09 -15.90 -2.06
C GLY A 217 -15.89 -16.53 -1.34
N LEU A 218 -15.81 -17.87 -1.31
CA LEU A 218 -14.68 -18.59 -0.72
C LEU A 218 -13.34 -18.33 -1.44
N ILE A 219 -13.36 -18.27 -2.78
CA ILE A 219 -12.16 -17.93 -3.56
C ILE A 219 -11.71 -16.50 -3.23
N GLY A 220 -12.65 -15.55 -3.16
CA GLY A 220 -12.40 -14.18 -2.72
C GLY A 220 -11.78 -14.10 -1.33
N CYS A 221 -12.33 -14.84 -0.36
CA CYS A 221 -11.78 -14.94 0.99
C CYS A 221 -10.31 -15.40 0.99
N ILE A 222 -9.95 -16.43 0.21
CA ILE A 222 -8.57 -16.92 0.15
C ILE A 222 -7.63 -15.86 -0.43
N ILE A 223 -8.05 -15.16 -1.49
CA ILE A 223 -7.27 -14.08 -2.11
C ILE A 223 -7.04 -12.95 -1.10
N ILE A 224 -8.11 -12.43 -0.50
CA ILE A 224 -8.07 -11.30 0.44
C ILE A 224 -7.30 -11.70 1.72
N PHE A 225 -7.47 -12.93 2.21
CA PHE A 225 -6.72 -13.45 3.36
C PHE A 225 -5.20 -13.39 3.12
N ARG A 226 -4.75 -13.93 1.98
CA ARG A 226 -3.32 -13.93 1.62
C ARG A 226 -2.79 -12.51 1.55
N TRP A 227 -3.57 -11.59 1.00
CA TRP A 227 -3.26 -10.17 0.92
C TRP A 227 -3.11 -9.53 2.30
N ALA A 228 -4.09 -9.76 3.20
CA ALA A 228 -4.05 -9.25 4.56
C ALA A 228 -2.80 -9.75 5.32
N ILE A 229 -2.43 -11.03 5.17
CA ILE A 229 -1.21 -11.59 5.78
C ILE A 229 0.06 -10.94 5.23
N VAL A 230 0.13 -10.69 3.91
CA VAL A 230 1.28 -9.98 3.31
C VAL A 230 1.36 -8.56 3.87
N LEU A 231 0.23 -7.85 3.94
CA LEU A 231 0.20 -6.47 4.44
C LEU A 231 0.55 -6.37 5.93
N ILE A 232 0.08 -7.32 6.75
CA ILE A 232 0.48 -7.44 8.18
C ILE A 232 1.98 -7.64 8.29
N LYS A 233 2.56 -8.54 7.49
CA LYS A 233 4.00 -8.81 7.51
C LYS A 233 4.81 -7.59 7.07
N ASP A 234 4.39 -6.88 6.03
CA ASP A 234 5.13 -5.73 5.52
C ASP A 234 5.03 -4.52 6.45
N THR A 235 3.82 -4.19 6.91
CA THR A 235 3.60 -3.06 7.83
C THR A 235 4.13 -3.35 9.24
N GLY A 236 4.00 -4.59 9.72
CA GLY A 236 4.59 -5.03 10.98
C GLY A 236 6.13 -5.00 10.94
N TRP A 237 6.73 -5.37 9.80
CA TRP A 237 8.18 -5.27 9.60
C TRP A 237 8.67 -3.82 9.67
N GLU A 238 7.94 -2.88 9.04
CA GLU A 238 8.24 -1.44 9.13
C GLU A 238 8.07 -0.89 10.55
N LEU A 239 7.05 -1.34 11.29
CA LEU A 239 6.83 -0.93 12.69
C LEU A 239 7.91 -1.43 13.64
N LEU A 240 8.46 -2.63 13.38
CA LEU A 240 9.51 -3.25 14.18
C LEU A 240 10.93 -2.77 13.82
N ASP A 241 11.05 -1.72 13.00
CA ASP A 241 12.34 -1.22 12.50
C ASP A 241 13.17 -2.30 11.80
N GLY A 242 12.49 -3.20 11.08
CA GLY A 242 13.14 -4.23 10.28
C GLY A 242 13.99 -3.62 9.16
N HIS A 243 14.98 -4.40 8.70
CA HIS A 243 15.90 -3.94 7.65
C HIS A 243 15.15 -3.50 6.38
N ALA A 244 15.68 -2.50 5.70
CA ALA A 244 15.10 -1.97 4.47
C ALA A 244 15.17 -3.00 3.34
N LYS A 245 14.04 -3.62 2.99
CA LYS A 245 13.94 -4.63 1.91
C LYS A 245 14.31 -4.08 0.52
N SER A 246 14.28 -2.76 0.33
CA SER A 246 14.62 -2.09 -0.92
C SER A 246 16.13 -1.88 -1.13
N VAL A 247 16.95 -2.14 -0.11
CA VAL A 247 18.40 -1.91 -0.17
C VAL A 247 19.11 -3.25 -0.29
N ASP A 248 19.96 -3.37 -1.32
CA ASP A 248 20.89 -4.49 -1.43
C ASP A 248 22.08 -4.26 -0.49
N PHE A 249 22.01 -4.88 0.69
CA PHE A 249 23.05 -4.81 1.71
C PHE A 249 24.39 -5.38 1.23
N VAL A 250 24.39 -6.35 0.31
CA VAL A 250 25.63 -6.95 -0.22
C VAL A 250 26.32 -5.93 -1.11
N LYS A 251 25.57 -5.30 -2.01
CA LYS A 251 26.08 -4.23 -2.87
C LYS A 251 26.56 -3.03 -2.06
N LEU A 252 25.78 -2.60 -1.06
CA LEU A 252 26.14 -1.48 -0.18
C LEU A 252 27.44 -1.74 0.57
N LYS A 253 27.58 -2.94 1.17
CA LYS A 253 28.82 -3.33 1.87
C LYS A 253 30.00 -3.37 0.92
N SER A 254 29.86 -4.04 -0.23
CA SER A 254 30.92 -4.17 -1.22
C SER A 254 31.41 -2.81 -1.72
N GLN A 255 30.51 -1.85 -1.95
CA GLN A 255 30.91 -0.51 -2.41
C GLN A 255 31.68 0.28 -1.36
N LEU A 256 31.24 0.26 -0.10
CA LEU A 256 31.95 0.94 0.98
C LEU A 256 33.32 0.31 1.25
N GLU A 257 33.40 -1.03 1.23
CA GLU A 257 34.65 -1.76 1.44
C GLU A 257 35.63 -1.60 0.27
N SER A 258 35.15 -1.52 -0.97
CA SER A 258 36.00 -1.29 -2.15
C SER A 258 36.73 0.06 -2.11
N LYS A 259 36.20 1.03 -1.34
CA LYS A 259 36.79 2.36 -1.18
C LYS A 259 37.71 2.46 0.06
N GLY A 260 38.06 1.33 0.68
CA GLY A 260 39.04 1.27 1.77
C GLY A 260 38.46 1.43 3.18
N SER A 261 37.13 1.46 3.32
CA SER A 261 36.44 1.55 4.61
C SER A 261 35.94 0.19 5.05
N LYS A 262 36.29 -0.26 6.25
CA LYS A 262 35.73 -1.48 6.85
C LYS A 262 34.47 -1.13 7.65
N ILE A 263 33.37 -1.81 7.36
CA ILE A 263 32.11 -1.63 8.09
C ILE A 263 32.18 -2.40 9.41
N LEU A 264 31.93 -1.70 10.52
CA LEU A 264 31.82 -2.27 11.86
C LEU A 264 30.36 -2.53 12.22
N ASP A 265 29.48 -1.59 11.87
CA ASP A 265 28.05 -1.71 12.09
C ASP A 265 27.25 -1.03 10.99
N LEU A 266 26.12 -1.62 10.60
CA LEU A 266 25.28 -1.12 9.52
C LEU A 266 23.83 -1.52 9.77
N HIS A 267 23.01 -0.52 10.05
CA HIS A 267 21.56 -0.64 10.14
C HIS A 267 20.93 0.28 9.11
N VAL A 268 20.10 -0.28 8.22
CA VAL A 268 19.29 0.51 7.28
C VAL A 268 17.86 0.08 7.44
N TRP A 269 16.97 1.01 7.77
CA TRP A 269 15.55 0.74 8.00
C TRP A 269 14.69 1.83 7.36
N GLN A 270 13.39 1.55 7.24
CA GLN A 270 12.42 2.47 6.65
C GLN A 270 11.66 3.19 7.76
N VAL A 271 11.65 4.52 7.76
CA VAL A 271 10.94 5.35 8.75
C VAL A 271 9.62 5.91 8.24
N ALA A 272 9.47 5.97 6.92
CA ALA A 272 8.26 6.37 6.23
C ALA A 272 8.25 5.78 4.81
N PRO A 273 7.11 5.77 4.10
CA PRO A 273 7.05 5.37 2.70
C PRO A 273 8.11 6.07 1.85
N LYS A 274 9.03 5.28 1.28
CA LYS A 274 10.17 5.74 0.46
C LYS A 274 11.23 6.57 1.20
N THR A 275 11.19 6.63 2.54
CA THR A 275 12.18 7.32 3.36
C THR A 275 12.96 6.30 4.19
N LEU A 276 14.26 6.20 3.91
CA LEU A 276 15.21 5.31 4.54
C LEU A 276 16.11 6.09 5.50
N CYS A 277 16.34 5.47 6.66
CA CYS A 277 17.35 5.87 7.63
C CYS A 277 18.49 4.86 7.63
N CYS A 278 19.70 5.34 7.90
CA CYS A 278 20.89 4.53 8.03
C CYS A 278 21.68 4.92 9.27
N GLU A 279 22.15 3.93 10.01
CA GLU A 279 23.21 4.06 11.00
C GLU A 279 24.41 3.25 10.50
N LEU A 280 25.55 3.94 10.36
CA LEU A 280 26.76 3.40 9.77
C LEU A 280 27.95 3.68 10.69
N VAL A 281 28.60 2.62 11.16
CA VAL A 281 29.87 2.70 11.88
C VAL A 281 30.94 2.07 11.00
N VAL A 282 31.97 2.87 10.66
CA VAL A 282 33.06 2.46 9.76
C VAL A 282 34.40 2.77 10.39
N THR A 283 35.40 2.00 10.00
CA THR A 283 36.81 2.31 10.28
C THR A 283 37.59 2.36 8.99
N SER A 284 38.51 3.31 8.88
CA SER A 284 39.35 3.49 7.70
C SER A 284 40.75 3.90 8.13
N GLN A 285 41.77 3.39 7.43
CA GLN A 285 43.16 3.80 7.67
C GLN A 285 43.38 5.29 7.41
N LYS A 286 42.58 5.87 6.51
CA LYS A 286 42.55 7.30 6.20
C LYS A 286 41.11 7.80 6.31
N THR A 287 40.87 8.83 7.13
CA THR A 287 39.54 9.40 7.27
C THR A 287 39.08 9.99 5.94
N HIS A 288 37.92 9.51 5.47
CA HIS A 288 37.30 10.00 4.25
C HIS A 288 36.37 11.20 4.52
N GLY A 289 35.91 11.35 5.77
CA GLY A 289 34.97 12.37 6.19
C GLY A 289 33.51 11.99 5.94
N LEU A 290 32.61 12.58 6.72
CA LEU A 290 31.18 12.22 6.74
C LEU A 290 30.47 12.43 5.39
N GLU A 291 30.84 13.48 4.65
CA GLU A 291 30.21 13.82 3.37
C GLU A 291 30.46 12.77 2.29
N PHE A 292 31.62 12.12 2.32
CA PHE A 292 31.94 11.03 1.40
C PHE A 292 30.94 9.88 1.52
N TYR A 293 30.65 9.45 2.75
CA TYR A 293 29.70 8.38 3.00
C TYR A 293 28.26 8.82 2.71
N ARG A 294 27.89 10.06 3.07
CA ARG A 294 26.56 10.62 2.77
C ARG A 294 26.26 10.62 1.28
N GLN A 295 27.23 11.00 0.44
CA GLN A 295 27.05 11.00 -1.01
C GLN A 295 26.78 9.60 -1.57
N ILE A 296 27.49 8.58 -1.08
CA ILE A 296 27.29 7.18 -1.51
C ILE A 296 25.89 6.71 -1.08
N LEU A 297 25.56 6.88 0.20
CA LEU A 297 24.27 6.45 0.76
C LEU A 297 23.08 7.14 0.06
N HIS A 298 23.19 8.44 -0.21
CA HIS A 298 22.15 9.21 -0.86
C HIS A 298 22.04 8.91 -2.36
N ASN A 299 23.14 9.03 -3.12
CA ASN A 299 23.08 8.99 -4.58
C ASN A 299 22.89 7.58 -5.12
N GLU A 300 23.44 6.56 -4.46
CA GLU A 300 23.42 5.18 -4.97
C GLU A 300 22.30 4.34 -4.35
N PHE A 301 21.89 4.65 -3.11
CA PHE A 301 20.90 3.86 -2.36
C PHE A 301 19.66 4.66 -1.93
N ASN A 302 19.58 5.95 -2.26
CA ASN A 302 18.46 6.83 -1.90
C ASN A 302 18.16 6.81 -0.39
N ILE A 303 19.20 6.82 0.44
CA ILE A 303 19.10 6.94 1.89
C ILE A 303 19.10 8.43 2.25
N GLN A 304 17.98 8.91 2.79
CA GLN A 304 17.77 10.34 3.02
C GLN A 304 18.31 10.83 4.36
N HIS A 305 18.35 9.96 5.36
CA HIS A 305 18.85 10.30 6.68
C HIS A 305 19.89 9.29 7.13
N SER A 306 21.07 9.77 7.54
CA SER A 306 22.17 8.90 7.94
C SER A 306 22.90 9.44 9.16
N VAL A 307 23.10 8.59 10.15
CA VAL A 307 24.02 8.79 11.28
C VAL A 307 25.28 7.99 10.97
N ILE A 308 26.43 8.65 10.97
CA ILE A 308 27.69 8.05 10.52
C ILE A 308 28.76 8.31 11.58
N GLU A 309 29.41 7.25 12.03
CA GLU A 309 30.57 7.28 12.91
C GLU A 309 31.79 6.69 12.17
N GLU A 310 32.83 7.51 11.98
CA GLU A 310 34.10 7.07 11.39
C GLU A 310 35.17 7.01 12.48
N ARG A 311 35.75 5.82 12.69
CA ARG A 311 36.79 5.53 13.69
C ARG A 311 38.17 5.31 13.07
#